data_AF-A0A535XQ54-F1
#
_entry.id   AF-A0A535XQ54-F1
#
_cell.length_a   1.000
_cell.length_b   1.000
_cell.length_c   1.000
_cell.angle_alpha   90.00
_cell.angle_beta   90.00
_cell.angle_gamma   90.00
#
_symmetry.space_group_name_H-M   'P 1'
#
loop_
_entity.id
_entity.type
_entity.pdbx_description
1 polymer ?
#
loop_
_entity_poly.entity_id
_entity_poly.type
_entity_poly.pdbx_seq_one_letter_code
_entity_poly.pdbx_strand_id
1 'polypeptide(L)'
;MNIKGFIEWIGHDLGSATATVFPYLLFGLVGLYVLYLILGYLRVSQVGIESEAGPEPVLRLPSSDTPAPAGAAYGLSAPRGIAYCPTDALQFPSTARFCPICEGDLLVDCANCGTTIRAADDSCYHCGTREIFAREASDD
;
A
#
# COMPACT_ATOMS: atom_id res chain seq x y z
N MET A 1 48.62 36.25 -10.06
CA MET A 1 49.16 34.96 -9.58
C MET A 1 49.88 34.29 -10.74
N ASN A 2 51.20 34.03 -10.64
CA ASN A 2 52.01 33.50 -11.74
C ASN A 2 51.91 31.97 -11.82
N ILE A 3 51.86 31.38 -13.02
CA ILE A 3 51.69 29.94 -13.26
C ILE A 3 52.79 29.08 -12.59
N LYS A 4 54.02 29.58 -12.50
CA LYS A 4 55.11 28.90 -11.77
C LYS A 4 54.81 28.72 -10.28
N GLY A 5 54.23 29.74 -9.64
CA GLY A 5 53.88 29.66 -8.21
C GLY A 5 52.71 28.72 -7.94
N PHE A 6 51.81 28.53 -8.91
CA PHE A 6 50.73 27.54 -8.81
C PHE A 6 51.25 26.10 -8.92
N ILE A 7 52.24 25.86 -9.80
CA ILE A 7 52.84 24.53 -10.00
C ILE A 7 53.73 24.12 -8.81
N GLU A 8 54.52 25.03 -8.24
CA GLU A 8 55.31 24.75 -7.03
C GLU A 8 54.41 24.48 -5.82
N TRP A 9 53.30 25.21 -5.67
CA TRP A 9 52.30 24.96 -4.63
C TRP A 9 51.62 23.59 -4.78
N ILE A 10 51.24 23.20 -6.00
CA ILE A 10 50.71 21.86 -6.31
C ILE A 10 51.76 20.76 -6.04
N GLY A 11 53.04 21.03 -6.29
CA GLY A 11 54.09 20.04 -6.07
C GLY A 11 54.36 19.75 -4.59
N HIS A 12 54.20 20.75 -3.72
CA HIS A 12 54.65 20.66 -2.31
C HIS A 12 53.50 20.48 -1.30
N ASP A 13 52.34 21.11 -1.51
CA ASP A 13 51.21 21.09 -0.56
C ASP A 13 50.08 20.13 -0.96
N LEU A 14 50.06 19.66 -2.21
CA LEU A 14 48.95 18.82 -2.68
C LEU A 14 48.99 17.42 -2.07
N GLY A 15 50.16 16.88 -1.75
CA GLY A 15 50.29 15.55 -1.12
C GLY A 15 49.73 15.50 0.31
N SER A 16 49.97 16.54 1.11
CA SER A 16 49.47 16.61 2.49
C SER A 16 47.99 17.00 2.53
N ALA A 17 47.57 17.93 1.66
CA ALA A 17 46.17 18.32 1.54
C ALA A 17 45.28 17.18 1.01
N THR A 18 45.76 16.41 0.03
CA THR A 18 45.00 15.25 -0.48
C THR A 18 44.92 14.14 0.56
N ALA A 19 46.00 13.84 1.29
CA ALA A 19 45.97 12.80 2.33
C ALA A 19 44.94 13.08 3.44
N THR A 20 44.67 14.36 3.74
CA THR A 20 43.71 14.75 4.78
C THR A 20 42.30 14.95 4.24
N VAL A 21 42.13 15.56 3.06
CA VAL A 21 40.80 15.89 2.51
C VAL A 21 40.16 14.71 1.80
N PHE A 22 40.95 13.87 1.13
CA PHE A 22 40.47 12.71 0.37
C PHE A 22 39.60 11.73 1.18
N PRO A 23 39.95 11.31 2.41
CA PRO A 23 39.11 10.38 3.16
C PRO A 23 37.73 10.97 3.48
N TYR A 24 37.65 12.26 3.81
CA TYR A 24 36.35 12.92 4.05
C TYR A 24 35.52 13.03 2.77
N LEU A 25 36.17 13.33 1.64
CA LEU A 25 35.51 13.37 0.33
C LEU A 25 34.94 11.99 -0.04
N LEU A 26 35.72 10.94 0.18
CA LEU A 26 35.31 9.56 -0.06
C LEU A 26 34.14 9.17 0.85
N PHE A 27 34.22 9.47 2.14
CA PHE A 27 33.11 9.26 3.08
C PHE A 27 31.84 10.01 2.67
N GLY A 28 31.97 11.27 2.23
CA GLY A 28 30.83 12.05 1.73
C GLY A 28 30.20 11.42 0.49
N LEU A 29 31.02 10.96 -0.46
CA LEU A 29 30.54 10.31 -1.68
C LEU A 29 29.86 8.97 -1.39
N VAL A 30 30.44 8.15 -0.50
CA VAL A 30 29.83 6.89 -0.06
C VAL A 30 28.52 7.15 0.68
N GLY A 31 28.48 8.13 1.58
CA GLY A 31 27.25 8.50 2.30
C GLY A 31 26.15 8.98 1.34
N LEU A 32 26.50 9.80 0.36
CA LEU A 32 25.56 10.28 -0.66
C LEU A 32 25.05 9.15 -1.55
N TYR A 33 25.92 8.19 -1.88
CA TYR A 33 25.54 6.98 -2.62
C TYR A 33 24.58 6.10 -1.80
N VAL A 34 24.85 5.87 -0.51
CA VAL A 34 23.95 5.11 0.37
C VAL A 34 22.60 5.83 0.52
N LEU A 35 22.60 7.15 0.72
CA LEU A 35 21.36 7.94 0.77
C LEU A 35 20.56 7.80 -0.52
N TYR A 36 21.22 7.87 -1.68
CA TYR A 36 20.60 7.65 -2.98
C TYR A 36 19.98 6.26 -3.09
N LEU A 37 20.68 5.21 -2.65
CA LEU A 37 20.13 3.85 -2.62
C LEU A 37 18.93 3.73 -1.69
N ILE A 38 18.96 4.36 -0.51
CA ILE A 38 17.83 4.36 0.43
C ILE A 38 16.63 5.06 -0.19
N LEU A 39 16.81 6.24 -0.80
CA LEU A 39 15.72 6.94 -1.48
C LEU A 39 15.17 6.13 -2.65
N GLY A 40 16.03 5.51 -3.45
CA GLY A 40 15.63 4.61 -4.53
C GLY A 40 14.85 3.39 -4.00
N TYR A 41 15.32 2.78 -2.92
CA TYR A 41 14.67 1.66 -2.26
C TYR A 41 13.30 2.06 -1.70
N LEU A 42 13.21 3.17 -0.98
CA LEU A 42 11.96 3.70 -0.45
C LEU A 42 10.97 4.01 -1.58
N ARG A 43 11.43 4.62 -2.67
CA ARG A 43 10.59 4.91 -3.83
C ARG A 43 10.06 3.63 -4.51
N VAL A 44 10.87 2.57 -4.58
CA VAL A 44 10.43 1.26 -5.10
C VAL A 44 9.51 0.55 -4.11
N SER A 45 9.77 0.66 -2.81
CA SER A 45 8.89 0.11 -1.76
C SER A 45 7.55 0.83 -1.66
N GLN A 46 7.47 2.08 -2.13
CA GLN A 46 6.23 2.85 -2.24
C GLN A 46 5.36 2.46 -3.45
N VAL A 47 5.77 1.49 -4.28
CA VAL A 47 4.95 0.96 -5.40
C VAL A 47 3.72 0.16 -4.92
N GLY A 48 3.46 0.08 -3.62
CA GLY A 48 2.21 -0.41 -3.03
C GLY A 48 1.59 0.52 -1.99
N ILE A 49 2.13 1.73 -1.80
CA ILE A 49 1.63 2.74 -0.86
C ILE A 49 1.23 3.98 -1.66
N GLU A 50 0.45 3.79 -2.73
CA GLU A 50 -0.56 4.81 -3.01
C GLU A 50 -1.51 4.72 -1.82
N SER A 51 -1.27 5.55 -0.81
CA SER A 51 -2.30 5.90 0.15
C SER A 51 -3.42 6.52 -0.68
N GLU A 52 -4.39 5.71 -1.09
CA GLU A 52 -5.70 6.17 -1.54
C GLU A 52 -6.11 7.27 -0.56
N ALA A 53 -6.04 8.50 -1.05
CA ALA A 53 -6.40 9.68 -0.31
C ALA A 53 -7.92 9.62 -0.13
N GLY A 54 -8.33 8.98 0.97
CA GLY A 54 -9.70 8.85 1.39
C GLY A 54 -9.81 7.71 2.39
N PRO A 55 -9.89 7.97 3.72
CA PRO A 55 -10.57 7.04 4.60
C PRO A 55 -12.04 7.05 4.18
N GLU A 56 -12.37 6.31 3.12
CA GLU A 56 -13.76 6.01 2.82
C GLU A 56 -14.37 5.28 4.03
N PRO A 57 -15.62 5.58 4.37
CA PRO A 57 -16.19 5.23 5.67
C PRO A 57 -16.22 3.72 5.82
N VAL A 58 -15.31 3.20 6.66
CA VAL A 58 -15.35 1.83 7.14
C VAL A 58 -16.60 1.70 8.02
N LEU A 59 -17.72 1.36 7.41
CA LEU A 59 -18.98 1.13 8.10
C LEU A 59 -18.91 -0.22 8.80
N ARG A 60 -19.18 -0.22 10.11
CA ARG A 60 -19.32 -1.45 10.88
C ARG A 60 -20.47 -2.27 10.30
N LEU A 61 -20.28 -3.58 10.13
CA LEU A 61 -21.39 -4.44 9.70
C LEU A 61 -22.52 -4.40 10.74
N PRO A 62 -23.79 -4.47 10.31
CA PRO A 62 -24.90 -4.63 11.25
C PRO A 62 -24.71 -5.95 12.01
N SER A 63 -24.53 -5.85 13.33
CA SER A 63 -24.51 -7.01 14.22
C SER A 63 -25.86 -7.73 14.18
N SER A 64 -25.83 -9.06 14.26
CA SER A 64 -27.00 -9.96 14.24
C SER A 64 -27.99 -9.79 15.41
N ASP A 65 -27.90 -8.71 16.19
CA ASP A 65 -28.82 -8.37 17.29
C ASP A 65 -30.14 -7.78 16.79
N THR A 66 -30.28 -7.56 15.48
CA THR A 66 -31.56 -7.24 14.85
C THR A 66 -32.28 -8.57 14.58
N PRO A 67 -33.48 -8.83 15.13
CA PRO A 67 -34.14 -10.12 15.00
C PRO A 67 -34.48 -10.41 13.54
N ALA A 68 -33.65 -11.25 12.90
CA ALA A 68 -33.91 -11.80 11.59
C ALA A 68 -34.99 -12.90 11.70
N PRO A 69 -35.91 -13.02 10.72
CA PRO A 69 -36.89 -14.10 10.70
C PRO A 69 -36.18 -15.46 10.69
N ALA A 70 -36.73 -16.41 11.45
CA ALA A 70 -36.13 -17.69 11.80
C ALA A 70 -35.57 -18.45 10.58
N GLY A 71 -34.25 -18.65 10.55
CA GLY A 71 -33.55 -19.44 9.53
C GLY A 71 -32.15 -18.95 9.16
N ALA A 72 -31.77 -17.72 9.54
CA ALA A 72 -30.44 -17.19 9.27
C ALA A 72 -29.44 -17.68 10.32
N ALA A 73 -28.40 -18.40 9.87
CA ALA A 73 -27.23 -18.72 10.68
C ALA A 73 -26.65 -17.43 11.29
N TYR A 74 -26.12 -17.53 12.51
CA TYR A 74 -25.30 -16.48 13.14
C TYR A 74 -24.04 -16.24 12.30
N GLY A 75 -24.20 -15.46 11.24
CA GLY A 75 -23.15 -14.98 10.36
C GLY A 75 -23.37 -13.49 10.21
N LEU A 76 -22.29 -12.72 10.24
CA LEU A 76 -22.28 -11.32 9.86
C LEU A 76 -23.05 -11.19 8.54
N SER A 77 -24.21 -10.52 8.55
CA SER A 77 -25.00 -10.32 7.32
C SER A 77 -24.37 -9.18 6.54
N ALA A 78 -23.26 -9.47 5.85
CA ALA A 78 -22.65 -8.54 4.92
C ALA A 78 -23.64 -8.23 3.79
N PRO A 79 -23.83 -6.95 3.43
CA PRO A 79 -24.59 -6.62 2.23
C PRO A 79 -23.92 -7.23 1.00
N ARG A 80 -24.72 -7.71 0.05
CA ARG A 80 -24.19 -8.28 -1.19
C ARG A 80 -23.39 -7.24 -1.97
N GLY A 81 -22.27 -7.67 -2.53
CA GLY A 81 -21.42 -6.86 -3.39
C GLY A 81 -20.55 -5.84 -2.65
N ILE A 82 -20.44 -5.95 -1.32
CA ILE A 82 -19.56 -5.10 -0.51
C ILE A 82 -18.45 -5.96 0.09
N ALA A 83 -17.20 -5.47 0.02
CA ALA A 83 -16.07 -6.14 0.64
C ALA A 83 -16.14 -6.00 2.16
N TYR A 84 -15.85 -7.07 2.90
CA TYR A 84 -15.84 -7.06 4.36
C TYR A 84 -14.72 -7.92 4.94
N CYS A 85 -14.27 -7.53 6.13
CA CYS A 85 -13.38 -8.35 6.94
C CYS A 85 -14.21 -9.24 7.88
N PRO A 86 -14.10 -10.58 7.81
CA PRO A 86 -14.83 -11.48 8.70
C PRO A 86 -14.33 -11.43 10.14
N THR A 87 -13.07 -11.04 10.36
CA THR A 87 -12.44 -10.98 11.68
C THR A 87 -12.81 -9.70 12.43
N ASP A 88 -12.69 -8.55 11.77
CA ASP A 88 -12.92 -7.24 12.38
C ASP A 88 -14.36 -6.74 12.22
N ALA A 89 -15.19 -7.42 11.42
CA ALA A 89 -16.57 -7.05 11.11
C ALA A 89 -16.70 -5.62 10.55
N LEU A 90 -15.81 -5.29 9.61
CA LEU A 90 -15.70 -3.99 8.95
C LEU A 90 -15.99 -4.10 7.45
N GLN A 91 -16.70 -3.12 6.90
CA GLN A 91 -16.96 -3.00 5.45
C GLN A 91 -15.91 -2.10 4.80
N PHE A 92 -15.56 -2.43 3.57
CA PHE A 92 -14.56 -1.75 2.77
C PHE A 92 -15.09 -1.49 1.36
N PRO A 93 -14.57 -0.47 0.66
CA PRO A 93 -14.95 -0.19 -0.72
C PRO A 93 -14.52 -1.30 -1.67
N SER A 94 -15.08 -1.28 -2.89
CA SER A 94 -14.81 -2.29 -3.93
C SER A 94 -13.35 -2.33 -4.40
N THR A 95 -12.57 -1.26 -4.15
CA THR A 95 -11.13 -1.19 -4.48
C THR A 95 -10.26 -1.96 -3.48
N ALA A 96 -10.74 -2.14 -2.24
CA ALA A 96 -9.96 -2.75 -1.18
C ALA A 96 -9.87 -4.27 -1.33
N ARG A 97 -8.65 -4.81 -1.22
CA ARG A 97 -8.39 -6.26 -1.29
C ARG A 97 -7.99 -6.88 0.05
N PHE A 98 -7.43 -6.09 0.96
CA PHE A 98 -6.88 -6.55 2.25
C PHE A 98 -7.37 -5.67 3.40
N CYS A 99 -7.52 -6.26 4.59
CA CYS A 99 -7.83 -5.51 5.80
C CYS A 99 -6.56 -4.85 6.37
N PRO A 100 -6.53 -3.53 6.63
CA PRO A 100 -5.36 -2.86 7.21
C PRO A 100 -5.16 -3.13 8.71
N ILE A 101 -6.09 -3.82 9.38
CA ILE A 101 -6.03 -4.09 10.83
C ILE A 101 -5.50 -5.49 11.10
N CYS A 102 -6.10 -6.52 10.49
CA CYS A 102 -5.72 -7.92 10.68
C CYS A 102 -4.87 -8.49 9.53
N GLU A 103 -4.58 -7.69 8.49
CA GLU A 103 -3.82 -8.10 7.29
C GLU A 103 -4.40 -9.32 6.55
N GLY A 104 -5.65 -9.67 6.83
CA GLY A 104 -6.37 -10.77 6.17
C GLY A 104 -6.98 -10.37 4.83
N ASP A 105 -7.22 -11.39 4.00
CA ASP A 105 -7.99 -11.25 2.75
C ASP A 105 -9.42 -10.77 3.06
N LEU A 106 -9.90 -9.77 2.31
CA LEU A 106 -11.30 -9.35 2.39
C LEU A 106 -12.20 -10.33 1.63
N LEU A 107 -13.42 -10.52 2.14
CA LEU A 107 -14.45 -11.35 1.54
C LEU A 107 -15.53 -10.47 0.91
N VAL A 108 -16.21 -10.98 -0.10
CA VAL A 108 -17.39 -10.33 -0.70
C VAL A 108 -18.43 -11.38 -1.03
N ASP A 109 -19.69 -11.09 -0.72
CA ASP A 109 -20.80 -11.92 -1.16
C ASP A 109 -21.22 -11.47 -2.56
N CYS A 110 -21.03 -12.33 -3.57
CA CYS A 110 -21.26 -11.98 -4.96
C CYS A 110 -22.61 -11.31 -5.19
N ALA A 111 -22.63 -10.13 -5.82
CA ALA A 111 -23.85 -9.37 -6.10
C ALA A 111 -24.92 -10.19 -6.85
N ASN A 112 -24.50 -11.10 -7.74
CA ASN A 112 -25.39 -11.92 -8.56
C ASN A 112 -25.94 -13.16 -7.83
N CYS A 113 -25.05 -14.01 -7.30
CA CYS A 113 -25.44 -15.32 -6.74
C CYS A 113 -25.39 -15.41 -5.21
N GLY A 114 -24.80 -14.43 -4.52
CA GLY A 114 -24.65 -14.43 -3.07
C GLY A 114 -23.60 -15.39 -2.52
N THR A 115 -22.81 -16.06 -3.37
CA THR A 115 -21.67 -16.87 -2.91
C THR A 115 -20.58 -15.97 -2.36
N THR A 116 -20.09 -16.27 -1.16
CA THR A 116 -18.93 -15.61 -0.55
C THR A 116 -17.65 -16.02 -1.28
N ILE A 117 -16.92 -15.04 -1.79
CA ILE A 117 -15.65 -15.19 -2.50
C ILE A 117 -14.62 -14.18 -1.97
N ARG A 118 -13.37 -14.24 -2.43
CA ARG A 118 -12.38 -13.23 -2.04
C ARG A 118 -12.60 -11.95 -2.84
N ALA A 119 -12.46 -10.79 -2.21
CA ALA A 119 -12.51 -9.50 -2.89
C ALA A 119 -11.35 -9.33 -3.90
N ALA A 120 -10.28 -10.12 -3.77
CA ALA A 120 -9.16 -10.15 -4.71
C ALA A 120 -9.44 -10.94 -6.00
N ASP A 121 -10.51 -11.74 -6.07
CA ASP A 121 -10.83 -12.55 -7.24
C ASP A 121 -11.47 -11.69 -8.35
N ASP A 122 -11.05 -11.83 -9.60
CA ASP A 122 -11.60 -11.05 -10.73
C ASP A 122 -13.03 -11.50 -11.16
N SER A 123 -13.48 -12.66 -10.69
CA SER A 123 -14.79 -13.21 -11.04
C SER A 123 -15.27 -14.23 -10.01
N CYS A 124 -16.59 -14.38 -9.91
CA CYS A 124 -17.18 -15.39 -9.06
C CYS A 124 -17.00 -16.79 -9.66
N TYR A 125 -16.30 -17.68 -8.96
CA TYR A 125 -16.11 -19.06 -9.39
C TYR A 125 -17.41 -19.88 -9.46
N HIS A 126 -18.49 -19.44 -8.80
CA HIS A 126 -19.76 -20.15 -8.76
C HIS A 126 -20.69 -19.80 -9.94
N CYS A 127 -20.81 -18.51 -10.28
CA CYS A 127 -21.73 -18.06 -11.34
C CYS A 127 -21.03 -17.47 -12.57
N GLY A 128 -19.70 -17.34 -12.56
CA GLY A 128 -18.90 -16.82 -13.68
C GLY A 128 -19.02 -15.32 -13.93
N THR A 129 -19.78 -14.57 -13.12
CA THR A 129 -19.86 -13.11 -13.26
C THR A 129 -18.54 -12.46 -12.91
N ARG A 130 -18.13 -11.46 -13.71
CA ARG A 130 -17.00 -10.56 -13.41
C ARG A 130 -17.43 -9.39 -12.52
N GLU A 131 -18.72 -9.08 -12.50
CA GLU A 131 -19.29 -8.04 -11.65
C GLU A 131 -19.65 -8.65 -10.28
N ILE A 132 -18.64 -8.76 -9.42
CA ILE A 132 -18.79 -9.32 -8.08
C ILE A 132 -19.25 -8.29 -7.05
N PHE A 133 -18.94 -7.01 -7.29
CA PHE A 133 -19.31 -5.87 -6.46
C PHE A 133 -20.66 -5.29 -6.86
N ALA A 134 -21.35 -4.67 -5.89
CA ALA A 134 -22.54 -3.89 -6.17
C ALA A 134 -22.12 -2.61 -6.93
N ARG A 135 -22.82 -2.28 -8.02
CA ARG A 135 -22.59 -1.01 -8.71
C ARG A 135 -22.99 0.12 -7.76
N GLU A 136 -22.10 1.07 -7.55
CA GLU A 136 -22.45 2.34 -6.92
C GLU A 136 -23.59 2.95 -7.74
N ALA A 137 -24.72 3.22 -7.09
CA ALA A 137 -25.82 3.92 -7.72
C ALA A 137 -25.31 5.32 -8.08
N SER A 138 -25.01 5.54 -9.35
CA SER A 138 -24.84 6.89 -9.87
C SER A 138 -26.18 7.60 -9.74
N ASP A 139 -26.29 8.52 -8.78
CA ASP A 139 -27.38 9.48 -8.71
C ASP A 139 -27.36 10.34 -9.99
N ASP A 140 -28.27 10.05 -10.92
CA ASP A 140 -28.68 10.93 -12.03
C ASP A 140 -29.87 11.81 -11.61
#